data_AF-A0A1Y5EZ76-F1
#
_entry.id   AF-A0A1Y5EZ76-F1
#
_cell.length_a   1.000
_cell.length_b   1.000
_cell.length_c   1.000
_cell.angle_alpha   90.00
_cell.angle_beta   90.00
_cell.angle_gamma   90.00
#
_symmetry.space_group_name_H-M   'P 1'
#
loop_
_entity.id
_entity.type
_entity.pdbx_description
1 polymer ?
#
loop_
_entity_poly.entity_id
_entity_poly.type
_entity_poly.pdbx_seq_one_letter_code
_entity_poly.pdbx_strand_id
1 'polypeptide(L)' 'RISSRIYRWYEELHSVDDKIHGHELTQQQRQHLGQQLSHIENEVNKVKTPLSYAEKVYQLLVHIDLVRQKLHK' A
#
# COMPACT_ATOMS: atom_id res chain seq x y z
N ARG A 1 0.88 -8.29 18.23
CA ARG A 1 1.94 -8.61 17.24
C ARG A 1 1.91 -7.57 16.12
N ILE A 2 2.81 -6.59 16.15
CA ILE A 2 2.89 -5.52 15.14
C ILE A 2 3.42 -6.03 13.80
N SER A 3 4.32 -7.01 13.84
CA SER A 3 4.95 -7.64 12.67
C SER A 3 3.91 -8.28 11.74
N SER A 4 2.93 -9.00 12.29
CA SER A 4 1.86 -9.61 11.49
C SER A 4 0.96 -8.59 10.79
N ARG A 5 0.78 -7.38 11.35
CA ARG A 5 0.03 -6.31 10.68
C ARG A 5 0.82 -5.74 9.51
N ILE A 6 2.13 -5.51 9.71
CA ILE A 6 3.03 -5.03 8.65
C ILE A 6 3.05 -6.02 7.48
N TYR A 7 3.13 -7.32 7.75
CA TYR A 7 3.07 -8.33 6.69
C TYR A 7 1.75 -8.32 5.93
N ARG A 8 0.60 -8.19 6.60
CA ARG A 8 -0.71 -8.08 5.92
C ARG A 8 -0.78 -6.89 4.98
N TRP A 9 -0.36 -5.71 5.43
CA TRP A 9 -0.33 -4.53 4.57
C TRP A 9 0.60 -4.70 3.37
N TYR A 10 1.70 -5.43 3.55
CA TYR A 10 2.61 -5.75 2.47
C TYR A 10 1.94 -6.66 1.42
N GLU A 11 1.21 -7.70 1.85
CA GLU A 11 0.43 -8.58 0.96
C GLU A 11 -0.67 -7.81 0.23
N GLU A 12 -1.41 -6.95 0.95
CA GLU A 12 -2.44 -6.10 0.35
C GLU A 12 -1.88 -5.15 -0.70
N LEU A 13 -0.76 -4.47 -0.39
CA LEU A 13 -0.08 -3.58 -1.32
C LEU A 13 0.43 -4.32 -2.55
N HIS A 14 1.02 -5.50 -2.37
CA HIS A 14 1.51 -6.32 -3.47
C HIS A 14 0.38 -6.75 -4.40
N SER A 15 -0.77 -7.15 -3.85
CA SER A 15 -1.97 -7.46 -4.66
C SER A 15 -2.48 -6.27 -5.47
N VAL A 16 -2.35 -5.04 -4.94
CA VAL A 16 -2.71 -3.82 -5.68
C VAL A 16 -1.71 -3.53 -6.80
N ASP A 17 -0.41 -3.65 -6.55
CA ASP A 17 0.63 -3.45 -7.55
C ASP A 17 0.51 -4.46 -8.71
N ASP A 18 0.25 -5.73 -8.42
CA ASP A 18 0.00 -6.78 -9.43
C ASP A 18 -1.19 -6.44 -10.33
N LYS A 19 -2.29 -5.93 -9.75
CA LYS A 19 -3.48 -5.52 -10.52
C LYS A 19 -3.20 -4.33 -11.44
N ILE A 20 -2.33 -3.41 -11.02
CA ILE A 20 -1.91 -2.25 -11.82
C ILE A 20 -1.00 -2.68 -12.96
N HIS A 21 -0.13 -3.67 -12.73
CA HIS A 21 0.80 -4.16 -13.75
C HIS A 21 0.16 -5.09 -14.79
N GLY A 22 -0.91 -5.81 -14.43
CA GLY A 22 -1.47 -6.85 -15.30
C GLY A 22 -2.31 -6.35 -16.47
N HIS A 23 -3.00 -5.21 -16.36
CA HIS A 23 -4.07 -4.84 -17.30
C HIS A 23 -4.30 -3.33 -17.42
N GLU A 24 -4.90 -2.89 -18.54
CA GLU A 24 -5.53 -1.57 -18.61
C GLU A 24 -6.70 -1.50 -17.64
N LEU A 25 -6.59 -0.59 -16.68
CA LEU A 25 -7.62 -0.40 -15.67
C LEU A 25 -8.70 0.57 -16.16
N THR A 26 -9.96 0.19 -15.98
CA THR A 26 -11.08 1.13 -16.12
C THR A 26 -10.97 2.24 -15.07
N GLN A 27 -11.65 3.36 -15.30
CA GLN A 27 -11.68 4.46 -14.33
C GLN A 27 -12.20 4.03 -12.95
N GLN A 28 -13.22 3.17 -12.92
CA GLN A 28 -13.78 2.62 -11.68
C GLN A 28 -12.77 1.73 -10.94
N GLN A 29 -12.04 0.88 -11.66
CA GLN A 29 -10.98 0.06 -11.06
C GLN A 29 -9.86 0.94 -10.50
N ARG A 30 -9.45 1.99 -11.22
CA ARG A 30 -8.45 2.94 -10.71
C ARG A 30 -8.91 3.62 -9.43
N GLN A 31 -10.14 4.11 -9.38
CA GLN A 31 -10.70 4.71 -8.17
C GLN A 31 -10.71 3.72 -6.99
N HIS A 32 -11.14 2.49 -7.23
CA HIS A 32 -11.19 1.46 -6.20
C HIS A 32 -9.80 1.08 -5.66
N LEU A 33 -8.81 0.93 -6.53
CA LEU A 33 -7.42 0.66 -6.12
C LEU A 33 -6.82 1.87 -5.38
N GLY A 34 -7.11 3.09 -5.82
CA GLY A 34 -6.67 4.31 -5.13
C GLY A 34 -7.25 4.42 -3.71
N GLN A 35 -8.51 4.03 -3.52
CA GLN A 35 -9.13 3.94 -2.20
C GLN A 35 -8.46 2.88 -1.32
N GLN A 36 -8.13 1.71 -1.87
CA GLN A 36 -7.38 0.67 -1.14
C GLN A 36 -5.99 1.16 -0.70
N LEU A 37 -5.22 1.79 -1.59
CA LEU A 37 -3.92 2.37 -1.24
C LEU A 37 -4.04 3.39 -0.10
N SER A 38 -5.06 4.23 -0.15
CA SER A 38 -5.33 5.24 0.88
C SER A 38 -5.76 4.60 2.20
N HIS A 39 -6.48 3.48 2.16
CA HIS A 39 -6.81 2.72 3.36
C HIS A 39 -5.56 2.13 4.02
N ILE A 40 -4.70 1.46 3.24
CA ILE A 40 -3.44 0.87 3.72
C ILE A 40 -2.57 1.96 4.36
N GLU A 41 -2.36 3.08 3.66
CA GLU A 41 -1.56 4.21 4.16
C GLU A 41 -2.09 4.75 5.49
N ASN A 42 -3.41 4.91 5.62
CA ASN A 42 -4.03 5.39 6.86
C ASN A 42 -3.82 4.39 8.01
N GLU A 43 -3.97 3.10 7.76
CA GLU A 43 -3.76 2.08 8.79
C GLU A 43 -2.31 1.98 9.23
N VAL A 44 -1.37 2.14 8.30
CA VAL A 44 0.07 2.21 8.56
C VAL A 44 0.40 3.42 9.45
N ASN A 45 -0.10 4.61 9.08
CA ASN A 45 0.17 5.85 9.83
C ASN A 45 -0.45 5.87 11.23
N LYS A 46 -1.59 5.20 11.45
CA LYS A 46 -2.23 5.11 12.78
C LYS A 46 -1.44 4.26 13.77
N VAL A 47 -0.57 3.36 13.30
CA VAL A 47 0.14 2.45 14.19
C VAL A 47 1.39 3.13 14.77
N LYS A 48 1.42 3.22 16.10
CA LYS A 48 2.64 3.57 16.83
C LYS A 48 3.69 2.51 16.57
N THR A 49 4.69 2.87 15.78
CA THR A 49 5.72 1.95 15.28
C THR A 49 6.95 2.01 16.19
N PRO A 50 7.35 0.90 16.85
CA PRO A 50 8.62 0.82 17.56
C PRO A 50 9.80 1.00 16.59
N LEU A 51 10.92 1.51 17.10
CA LEU A 51 12.11 1.79 16.27
C LEU A 51 12.57 0.57 15.44
N SER A 52 12.45 -0.65 15.98
CA SER A 52 12.81 -1.90 15.30
C SER A 52 12.00 -2.19 14.02
N TYR A 53 10.87 -1.50 13.82
CA TYR A 53 9.98 -1.66 12.67
C TYR A 53 9.86 -0.38 11.83
N ALA A 54 10.50 0.72 12.25
CA ALA A 54 10.40 2.02 11.59
C ALA A 54 10.84 1.93 10.12
N GLU A 55 11.92 1.22 9.84
CA GLU A 55 12.43 1.02 8.49
C GLU A 55 11.41 0.30 7.58
N LYS A 56 10.81 -0.79 8.06
CA LYS A 56 9.81 -1.56 7.29
C LYS A 56 8.57 -0.72 7.00
N VAL A 57 8.14 0.09 7.97
CA VAL A 57 7.00 1.01 7.77
C VAL A 57 7.35 2.10 6.76
N TYR A 58 8.56 2.65 6.81
CA TYR A 58 9.03 3.62 5.83
C TYR A 58 9.07 3.03 4.41
N GLN A 59 9.62 1.83 4.25
CA GLN A 59 9.64 1.13 2.97
C GLN A 59 8.22 0.92 2.44
N LEU A 60 7.28 0.55 3.30
CA LEU A 60 5.88 0.38 2.91
C LEU A 60 5.25 1.69 2.45
N LEU A 61 5.48 2.81 3.16
CA LEU A 61 4.97 4.13 2.75
C LEU A 61 5.54 4.59 1.40
N VAL A 62 6.85 4.41 1.20
CA VAL A 62 7.50 4.71 -0.09
C VAL A 62 6.92 3.85 -1.21
N HIS A 63 6.71 2.55 -0.96
CA HIS A 63 6.12 1.66 -1.94
C HIS A 63 4.67 2.06 -2.28
N ILE A 64 3.86 2.45 -1.30
CA ILE A 64 2.49 2.96 -1.54
C ILE A 64 2.53 4.18 -2.47
N ASP A 65 3.45 5.12 -2.24
CA ASP A 65 3.57 6.31 -3.09
C ASP A 65 3.94 5.94 -4.54
N LEU A 66 4.90 5.02 -4.72
CA LEU A 66 5.29 4.52 -6.04
C LEU A 66 4.11 3.88 -6.78
N VAL A 67 3.32 3.03 -6.10
CA VAL A 67 2.15 2.37 -6.70
C VAL A 67 1.07 3.39 -7.04
N ARG A 68 0.85 4.39 -6.17
CA ARG A 68 -0.09 5.49 -6.44
C ARG A 68 0.33 6.29 -7.66
N GLN A 69 1.61 6.60 -7.82
CA GLN A 69 2.11 7.28 -9.02
C GLN A 69 1.89 6.47 -10.30
N LYS A 70 2.09 5.14 -10.26
CA LYS A 70 1.78 4.25 -11.40
C LYS A 70 0.29 4.25 -11.73
N LEU A 71 -0.58 4.32 -10.73
CA LEU A 71 -2.03 4.32 -10.91
C LEU A 71 -2.57 5.58 -11.62
N HIS A 72 -1.87 6.70 -11.44
CA HIS A 72 -2.21 8.00 -12.03
C HIS A 72 -1.52 8.29 -13.37
N LYS A 73 -0.56 7.46 -13.79
CA LYS A 73 -0.01 7.48 -15.15
C LYS A 73 -0.99 6.84 -16.14
#